data_AF-A0A971Z735-F1
#
_entry.id   AF-A0A971Z735-F1
#
_cell.length_a   1.000
_cell.length_b   1.000
_cell.length_c   1.000
_cell.angle_alpha   90.00
_cell.angle_beta   90.00
_cell.angle_gamma   90.00
#
_symmetry.space_group_name_H-M   'P 1'
#
loop_
_entity.id
_entity.type
_entity.pdbx_description
1 polymer ?
#
loop_
_entity_poly.entity_id
_entity_poly.type
_entity_poly.pdbx_seq_one_letter_code
_entity_poly.pdbx_strand_id
1 'polypeptide(L)'
;MTDYTLGVHSETGVLRQVIVCRPGLAHRRLTPSNCDALLFDDVFWVKQAQKDHDVFVELMRARGVEVLDVNELLAETLDITEARAWILDHRITWNHVGVGMVSELRAWMDELPGQRLAEFLIGGL
;
A
#
# COMPACT_ATOMS: atom_id res chain seq x y z
N MET A 1 5.04 -20.65 4.66
CA MET A 1 5.90 -19.84 5.55
C MET A 1 7.33 -20.24 5.26
N THR A 2 8.19 -19.26 5.00
CA THR A 2 9.61 -19.48 4.71
C THR A 2 10.36 -19.98 5.94
N ASP A 3 11.38 -20.81 5.71
CA ASP A 3 12.11 -21.59 6.73
C ASP A 3 13.24 -20.78 7.41
N TYR A 4 13.17 -19.45 7.36
CA TYR A 4 14.24 -18.55 7.81
C TYR A 4 13.69 -17.50 8.79
N THR A 5 14.44 -17.21 9.86
CA THR A 5 14.17 -16.08 10.76
C THR A 5 14.31 -14.76 9.99
N LEU A 6 13.36 -13.83 10.16
CA LEU A 6 13.41 -12.51 9.52
C LEU A 6 14.66 -11.73 9.97
N GLY A 7 15.39 -11.16 9.01
CA GLY A 7 16.57 -10.35 9.28
C GLY A 7 17.24 -9.83 8.01
N VAL A 8 17.71 -8.58 8.06
CA VAL A 8 18.55 -7.97 7.03
C VAL A 8 19.94 -7.78 7.62
N HIS A 9 20.93 -8.48 7.08
CA HIS A 9 22.29 -8.54 7.64
C HIS A 9 23.37 -7.94 6.72
N SER A 10 22.99 -7.54 5.52
CA SER A 10 23.87 -6.91 4.53
C SER A 10 23.01 -6.26 3.42
N GLU A 11 23.51 -5.18 2.82
CA GLU A 11 22.93 -4.53 1.64
C GLU A 11 23.33 -5.21 0.32
N THR A 12 24.34 -6.09 0.34
CA THR A 12 24.90 -6.75 -0.87
C THR A 12 24.82 -8.27 -0.82
N GLY A 13 24.24 -8.82 0.25
CA GLY A 13 24.01 -10.26 0.39
C GLY A 13 22.95 -10.77 -0.59
N VAL A 14 22.77 -12.10 -0.62
CA VAL A 14 21.70 -12.72 -1.42
C VAL A 14 20.34 -12.32 -0.85
N LEU A 15 19.57 -11.55 -1.63
CA LEU A 15 18.21 -11.17 -1.29
C LEU A 15 17.31 -12.42 -1.32
N ARG A 16 16.57 -12.66 -0.23
CA ARG A 16 15.66 -13.81 -0.10
C ARG A 16 14.19 -13.41 -0.20
N GLN A 17 13.83 -12.32 0.46
CA GLN A 17 12.48 -11.80 0.51
C GLN A 17 12.52 -10.27 0.44
N VAL A 18 11.56 -9.66 -0.27
CA VAL A 18 11.45 -8.21 -0.41
C VAL A 18 9.98 -7.81 -0.41
N ILE A 19 9.69 -6.63 0.14
CA ILE A 19 8.37 -6.01 0.07
C ILE A 19 8.43 -4.90 -0.97
N VAL A 20 7.47 -4.89 -1.90
CA VAL A 20 7.30 -3.87 -2.93
C VAL A 20 5.91 -3.26 -2.86
N CYS A 21 5.71 -2.08 -3.44
CA CYS A 21 4.41 -1.44 -3.49
C CYS A 21 4.09 -1.06 -4.94
N ARG A 22 3.20 -1.84 -5.57
CA ARG A 22 2.78 -1.57 -6.94
C ARG A 22 2.07 -0.21 -7.06
N PRO A 23 2.43 0.64 -8.05
CA PRO A 23 1.75 1.91 -8.25
C PRO A 23 0.23 1.75 -8.46
N GLY A 24 -0.56 2.51 -7.69
CA GLY A 24 -2.03 2.40 -7.72
C GLY A 24 -2.76 3.74 -7.69
N LEU A 25 -3.86 3.76 -6.94
CA LEU A 25 -4.78 4.91 -6.84
C LEU A 25 -4.10 6.21 -6.41
N ALA A 26 -3.13 6.15 -5.47
CA ALA A 26 -2.39 7.33 -5.01
C ALA A 26 -1.82 8.15 -6.18
N HIS A 27 -1.14 7.47 -7.09
CA HIS A 27 -0.49 8.09 -8.24
C HIS A 27 -1.49 8.61 -9.27
N ARG A 28 -2.70 8.03 -9.34
CA ARG A 28 -3.78 8.55 -10.21
C ARG A 28 -4.34 9.89 -9.71
N ARG A 29 -4.11 10.24 -8.46
CA ARG A 29 -4.53 11.53 -7.86
C ARG A 29 -3.44 12.60 -7.93
N LEU A 30 -2.27 12.27 -8.48
CA LEU A 30 -1.24 13.27 -8.75
C LEU A 30 -1.72 14.22 -9.85
N THR A 31 -1.54 15.50 -9.59
CA THR A 31 -1.76 16.60 -10.53
C THR A 31 -0.52 17.49 -10.54
N PRO A 32 -0.29 18.27 -11.61
CA PRO A 32 0.84 19.20 -11.65
C PRO A 32 0.83 20.23 -10.51
N SER A 33 -0.34 20.48 -9.90
CA SER A 33 -0.49 21.42 -8.79
C SER A 33 -0.23 20.82 -7.42
N ASN A 34 -0.20 19.49 -7.27
CA ASN A 34 -0.06 18.82 -5.98
C ASN A 34 1.16 17.90 -5.88
N CYS A 35 1.85 17.60 -6.98
CA CYS A 35 2.97 16.64 -7.00
C CYS A 35 4.07 17.02 -6.02
N ASP A 36 4.49 18.29 -6.00
CA ASP A 36 5.52 18.78 -5.09
C ASP A 36 5.13 18.59 -3.62
N ALA A 37 3.87 18.90 -3.29
CA ALA A 37 3.35 18.74 -1.93
C ALA A 37 3.19 17.26 -1.52
N LEU A 38 3.06 16.37 -2.49
CA LEU A 38 2.99 14.91 -2.31
C LEU A 38 4.35 14.23 -2.48
N LEU A 39 5.44 15.01 -2.56
CA LEU A 39 6.82 14.52 -2.66
C LEU A 39 7.11 13.76 -3.97
N PHE A 40 6.48 14.19 -5.07
CA PHE A 40 6.75 13.71 -6.43
C PHE A 40 7.27 14.83 -7.31
N ASP A 41 8.28 14.53 -8.13
CA ASP A 41 8.85 15.50 -9.07
C ASP A 41 7.90 15.88 -10.21
N ASP A 42 7.06 14.93 -10.68
CA ASP A 42 6.07 15.16 -11.74
C ASP A 42 4.96 14.09 -11.71
N VAL A 43 3.90 14.33 -12.47
CA VAL A 43 2.87 13.34 -12.79
C VAL A 43 3.40 12.35 -13.83
N PHE A 44 3.12 11.06 -13.64
CA PHE A 44 3.57 10.01 -14.56
C PHE A 44 2.45 9.09 -15.02
N TRP A 45 2.71 8.36 -16.11
CA TRP A 45 1.73 7.46 -16.69
C TRP A 45 1.58 6.18 -15.86
N VAL A 46 0.61 6.18 -14.94
CA VAL A 46 0.40 5.09 -13.98
C VAL A 46 0.29 3.71 -14.63
N LYS A 47 -0.40 3.57 -15.78
CA LYS A 47 -0.51 2.27 -16.46
C LYS A 47 0.84 1.77 -16.98
N GLN A 48 1.72 2.66 -17.41
CA GLN A 48 3.06 2.27 -17.83
C GLN A 48 3.93 1.92 -16.62
N ALA A 49 3.89 2.74 -15.57
CA ALA A 49 4.60 2.46 -14.32
C ALA A 49 4.20 1.12 -13.69
N GLN A 50 2.92 0.74 -13.78
CA GLN A 50 2.46 -0.58 -13.36
C GLN A 50 3.11 -1.71 -14.17
N LYS A 51 3.20 -1.59 -15.50
CA LYS A 51 3.88 -2.58 -16.34
C LYS A 51 5.36 -2.69 -16.02
N ASP A 52 6.03 -1.55 -15.83
CA ASP A 52 7.45 -1.51 -15.52
C ASP A 52 7.72 -2.13 -14.13
N HIS A 53 6.85 -1.85 -13.16
CA HIS A 53 6.88 -2.50 -11.85
C HIS A 53 6.64 -4.02 -11.94
N ASP A 54 5.67 -4.46 -12.75
CA ASP A 54 5.40 -5.89 -12.95
C ASP A 54 6.64 -6.60 -13.54
N VAL A 55 7.32 -5.98 -14.52
CA VAL A 55 8.58 -6.50 -15.05
C VAL A 55 9.68 -6.56 -13.98
N PHE A 56 9.80 -5.52 -13.14
CA PHE A 56 10.76 -5.48 -12.04
C PHE A 56 10.54 -6.63 -11.03
N VAL A 57 9.28 -6.86 -10.65
CA VAL A 57 8.89 -7.96 -9.75
C VAL A 57 9.21 -9.32 -10.37
N GLU A 58 8.85 -9.54 -11.63
CA GLU A 58 9.11 -10.81 -12.31
C GLU A 58 10.61 -11.11 -12.46
N LEU A 59 11.44 -10.08 -12.68
CA LEU A 59 12.90 -10.23 -12.70
C LEU A 59 13.47 -10.70 -11.36
N MET A 60 12.90 -10.28 -10.23
CA MET A 60 13.31 -10.73 -8.90
C MET A 60 12.81 -12.16 -8.62
N ARG A 61 11.55 -12.44 -8.94
CA ARG A 61 10.96 -13.78 -8.80
C ARG A 61 11.71 -14.83 -9.62
N ALA A 62 12.09 -14.49 -10.85
CA ALA A 62 12.90 -15.36 -11.72
C ALA A 62 14.29 -15.70 -11.12
N ARG A 63 14.77 -14.91 -10.16
CA ARG A 63 16.01 -15.15 -9.41
C ARG A 63 15.77 -15.86 -8.07
N GLY A 64 14.55 -16.33 -7.82
CA GLY A 64 14.18 -17.04 -6.60
C GLY A 64 13.92 -16.14 -5.38
N VAL A 65 13.78 -14.83 -5.58
CA VAL A 65 13.41 -13.90 -4.50
C VAL A 65 11.90 -13.99 -4.27
N GLU A 66 11.49 -14.13 -3.00
CA GLU A 66 10.10 -13.98 -2.60
C GLU A 66 9.72 -12.50 -2.60
N VAL A 67 8.80 -12.11 -3.47
CA VAL A 67 8.35 -10.71 -3.62
C VAL A 67 6.93 -10.58 -3.10
N LEU A 68 6.78 -9.85 -2.00
CA LEU A 68 5.52 -9.54 -1.33
C LEU A 68 5.03 -8.16 -1.73
N ASP A 69 3.73 -8.00 -2.04
CA ASP A 69 3.15 -6.69 -2.38
C ASP A 69 2.45 -6.05 -1.17
N VAL A 70 2.69 -4.76 -0.92
CA VAL A 70 2.08 -4.01 0.18
C VAL A 70 0.56 -3.97 0.08
N ASN A 71 -0.04 -3.86 -1.11
CA ASN A 71 -1.50 -3.84 -1.25
C ASN A 71 -2.09 -5.20 -0.86
N GLU A 72 -1.43 -6.30 -1.24
CA GLU A 72 -1.83 -7.67 -0.87
C GLU A 72 -1.69 -7.90 0.63
N LEU A 73 -0.50 -7.62 1.19
CA LEU A 73 -0.25 -7.75 2.63
C LEU A 73 -1.22 -6.90 3.46
N LEU A 74 -1.50 -5.67 3.04
CA LEU A 74 -2.45 -4.80 3.73
C LEU A 74 -3.88 -5.33 3.60
N ALA A 75 -4.29 -5.80 2.42
CA ALA A 75 -5.60 -6.40 2.22
C ALA A 75 -5.82 -7.61 3.14
N GLU A 76 -4.87 -8.54 3.18
CA GLU A 76 -4.90 -9.71 4.06
C GLU A 76 -4.92 -9.29 5.54
N THR A 77 -4.14 -8.29 5.91
CA THR A 77 -4.15 -7.74 7.27
C THR A 77 -5.52 -7.14 7.63
N LEU A 78 -6.17 -6.46 6.69
CA LEU A 78 -7.50 -5.86 6.89
C LEU A 78 -8.64 -6.89 6.93
N ASP A 79 -8.40 -8.14 6.53
CA ASP A 79 -9.36 -9.22 6.74
C ASP A 79 -9.30 -9.75 8.19
N ILE A 80 -8.25 -9.41 8.95
CA ILE A 80 -8.17 -9.64 10.39
C ILE A 80 -8.93 -8.52 11.11
N THR A 81 -10.03 -8.88 11.78
CA THR A 81 -10.96 -7.92 12.41
C THR A 81 -10.25 -6.97 13.38
N GLU A 82 -9.36 -7.50 14.23
CA GLU A 82 -8.62 -6.71 15.23
C GLU A 82 -7.63 -5.74 14.57
N ALA A 83 -6.93 -6.17 13.52
CA ALA A 83 -5.98 -5.32 12.81
C ALA A 83 -6.69 -4.23 12.00
N ARG A 84 -7.83 -4.56 11.37
CA ARG A 84 -8.71 -3.58 10.71
C ARG A 84 -9.15 -2.51 11.69
N ALA A 85 -9.72 -2.91 12.83
CA ALA A 85 -10.17 -1.96 13.85
C ALA A 85 -9.01 -1.06 14.31
N TRP A 86 -7.85 -1.66 14.61
CA TRP A 86 -6.66 -0.92 15.01
C TRP A 86 -6.25 0.13 13.97
N ILE A 87 -6.18 -0.22 12.68
CA ILE A 87 -5.81 0.71 11.62
C ILE A 87 -6.84 1.85 11.51
N LEU A 88 -8.13 1.52 11.43
CA LEU A 88 -9.17 2.52 11.20
C LEU A 88 -9.36 3.45 12.40
N ASP A 89 -9.21 2.95 13.64
CA ASP A 89 -9.27 3.75 14.86
C ASP A 89 -8.15 4.81 14.92
N HIS A 90 -6.97 4.50 14.37
CA HIS A 90 -5.83 5.42 14.35
C HIS A 90 -5.83 6.36 13.14
N ARG A 91 -6.46 5.98 12.02
CA ARG A 91 -6.47 6.77 10.79
C ARG A 91 -7.69 7.68 10.65
N ILE A 92 -8.86 7.23 11.10
CA ILE A 92 -10.12 7.96 10.97
C ILE A 92 -10.39 8.67 12.30
N THR A 93 -9.66 9.76 12.53
CA THR A 93 -9.77 10.56 13.76
C THR A 93 -10.30 11.96 13.47
N TRP A 94 -10.84 12.63 14.49
CA TRP A 94 -11.40 13.97 14.36
C TRP A 94 -10.36 15.01 13.92
N ASN A 95 -9.08 14.78 14.21
CA ASN A 95 -7.98 15.66 13.84
C ASN A 95 -7.66 15.61 12.33
N HIS A 96 -7.92 14.49 11.67
CA HIS A 96 -7.61 14.30 10.24
C HIS A 96 -8.85 14.42 9.35
N VAL A 97 -10.01 13.98 9.84
CA VAL A 97 -11.26 13.90 9.05
C VAL A 97 -12.27 14.99 9.44
N GLY A 98 -12.19 15.50 10.67
CA GLY A 98 -13.17 16.43 11.23
C GLY A 98 -14.35 15.72 11.90
N VAL A 99 -14.99 16.42 12.85
CA VAL A 99 -16.06 15.87 13.70
C VAL A 99 -17.35 15.53 12.93
N GLY A 100 -17.60 16.17 11.78
CA GLY A 100 -18.85 16.02 11.04
C GLY A 100 -18.93 14.77 10.16
N MET A 101 -17.80 14.19 9.79
CA MET A 101 -17.75 13.07 8.81
C MET A 101 -17.12 11.79 9.36
N VAL A 102 -16.46 11.86 10.52
CA VAL A 102 -15.70 10.72 11.08
C VAL A 102 -16.54 9.44 11.19
N SER A 103 -17.77 9.54 11.70
CA SER A 103 -18.63 8.38 11.96
C SER A 103 -19.16 7.76 10.67
N GLU A 104 -19.60 8.59 9.72
CA GLU A 104 -20.11 8.12 8.42
C GLU A 104 -18.99 7.48 7.59
N LEU A 105 -17.82 8.15 7.56
CA LEU A 105 -16.66 7.62 6.86
C LEU A 105 -16.19 6.29 7.45
N ARG A 106 -16.13 6.20 8.78
CA ARG A 106 -15.76 4.96 9.46
C ARG A 106 -16.74 3.83 9.11
N ALA A 107 -18.04 4.07 9.26
CA ALA A 107 -19.05 3.06 8.98
C ALA A 107 -18.94 2.54 7.54
N TRP A 108 -18.77 3.43 6.57
CA TRP A 108 -18.58 3.01 5.17
C TRP A 108 -17.28 2.23 4.95
N MET A 109 -16.16 2.64 5.57
CA MET A 109 -14.89 1.93 5.44
C MET A 109 -14.89 0.55 6.11
N ASP A 110 -15.66 0.37 7.19
CA ASP A 110 -15.81 -0.94 7.86
C ASP A 110 -16.48 -1.97 6.94
N GLU A 111 -17.40 -1.54 6.07
CA GLU A 111 -18.13 -2.40 5.13
C GLU A 111 -17.32 -2.80 3.89
N LEU A 112 -16.18 -2.16 3.63
CA LEU A 112 -15.39 -2.44 2.43
C LEU A 112 -14.64 -3.78 2.53
N PRO A 113 -14.58 -4.56 1.43
CA PRO A 113 -13.67 -5.70 1.34
C PRO A 113 -12.21 -5.26 1.58
N GLY A 114 -11.39 -6.11 2.22
CA GLY A 114 -10.01 -5.77 2.60
C GLY A 114 -9.18 -5.22 1.44
N GLN A 115 -9.31 -5.82 0.24
CA GLN A 115 -8.63 -5.36 -0.97
C GLN A 115 -9.02 -3.94 -1.39
N ARG A 116 -10.31 -3.60 -1.33
CA ARG A 116 -10.79 -2.26 -1.70
C ARG A 116 -10.45 -1.24 -0.63
N LEU A 117 -10.51 -1.65 0.63
CA LEU A 117 -10.12 -0.82 1.77
C LEU A 117 -8.62 -0.47 1.71
N ALA A 118 -7.76 -1.44 1.40
CA ALA A 118 -6.32 -1.22 1.21
C ALA A 118 -6.04 -0.18 0.11
N GLU A 119 -6.71 -0.29 -1.04
CA GLU A 119 -6.55 0.66 -2.15
C GLU A 119 -6.89 2.10 -1.73
N PHE A 120 -7.93 2.31 -0.91
CA PHE A 120 -8.29 3.63 -0.40
C PHE A 120 -7.37 4.11 0.72
N LEU A 121 -6.94 3.22 1.62
CA LEU A 121 -6.03 3.60 2.70
C LEU A 121 -4.66 4.06 2.18
N ILE A 122 -4.18 3.45 1.08
CA ILE A 122 -2.95 3.87 0.39
C ILE A 122 -3.23 5.05 -0.55
N GLY A 123 -4.34 4.97 -1.29
CA GLY A 123 -4.64 5.86 -2.41
C GLY A 123 -5.37 7.16 -2.08
N GLY A 124 -5.86 7.30 -0.85
CA GLY A 124 -6.74 8.39 -0.45
C GLY A 124 -8.16 8.29 -1.04
N LEU A 125 -9.08 9.05 -0.44
CA LEU A 125 -10.48 9.18 -0.84
C LEU A 125 -10.71 10.42 -1.71
#